data_AF-A0A3P6Q8H9-F1
#
_entry.id   AF-A0A3P6Q8H9-F1
#
_cell.length_a   1.000
_cell.length_b   1.000
_cell.length_c   1.000
_cell.angle_alpha   90.00
_cell.angle_beta   90.00
_cell.angle_gamma   90.00
#
_symmetry.space_group_name_H-M   'P 1'
#
loop_
_entity.id
_entity.type
_entity.pdbx_description
1 polymer ?
#
loop_
_entity_poly.entity_id
_entity_poly.type
_entity_poly.pdbx_seq_one_letter_code
_entity_poly.pdbx_strand_id
1 'polypeptide(L)'
;MADANNFASNVEAVLQDAAALQAFREWIRLDPSRPADCLTLYFAIKGYQTFLSKNDPNTSSMACTLHRKFISQRTGTCSFLPASVRKEMSTRVHSLNSQNPPYPELFDPVQPALRKQLDALHAQFVSSHSFLEFIARSGSEGSSSATPEDDFNMLPTSFAPTSTMIRDSSKKNKGFKTRAYSCDASTSRDNDDSARGIIIDRERHLFKVSMLTHFVVPGSKLLG
;
A
#
# COMPACT_ATOMS: atom_id res chain seq x y z
N MET A 1 -26.96 10.80 9.28
CA MET A 1 -26.44 12.08 9.81
C MET A 1 -25.48 11.93 10.98
N ALA A 2 -25.67 10.96 11.90
CA ALA A 2 -24.83 10.84 13.10
C ALA A 2 -23.32 10.74 12.81
N ASP A 3 -22.94 9.98 11.78
CA ASP A 3 -21.55 9.63 11.48
C ASP A 3 -20.76 10.80 10.87
N ALA A 4 -21.44 11.73 10.19
CA ALA A 4 -20.82 12.91 9.60
C ALA A 4 -20.13 13.79 10.66
N ASN A 5 -20.74 13.95 11.83
CA ASN A 5 -20.17 14.73 12.93
C ASN A 5 -18.99 14.00 13.59
N ASN A 6 -19.02 12.66 13.62
CA ASN A 6 -17.91 11.83 14.11
C ASN A 6 -16.71 11.91 13.14
N PHE A 7 -16.93 11.72 11.85
CA PHE A 7 -15.89 11.86 10.82
C PHE A 7 -15.32 13.28 10.72
N ALA A 8 -16.13 14.31 10.98
CA ALA A 8 -15.67 15.70 10.98
C ALA A 8 -14.76 16.05 12.18
N SER A 9 -14.91 15.37 13.32
CA SER A 9 -14.23 15.70 14.58
C SER A 9 -13.12 14.71 14.98
N ASN A 10 -13.07 13.52 14.38
CA ASN A 10 -12.15 12.46 14.78
C ASN A 10 -11.49 11.77 13.58
N VAL A 11 -10.16 11.95 13.42
CA VAL A 11 -9.39 11.27 12.37
C VAL A 11 -9.40 9.75 12.54
N GLU A 12 -9.42 9.20 13.76
CA GLU A 12 -9.44 7.76 13.98
C GLU A 12 -10.75 7.13 13.48
N ALA A 13 -11.87 7.86 13.52
CA ALA A 13 -13.13 7.40 12.94
C ALA A 13 -13.02 7.27 11.41
N VAL A 14 -12.38 8.23 10.75
CA VAL A 14 -12.09 8.19 9.30
C VAL A 14 -11.10 7.07 8.95
N LEU A 15 -10.14 6.75 9.84
CA LEU A 15 -9.16 5.67 9.63
C LEU A 15 -9.72 4.27 9.89
N GLN A 16 -10.82 4.15 10.64
CA GLN A 16 -11.47 2.87 10.98
C GLN A 16 -12.61 2.52 10.03
N ASP A 17 -13.34 3.51 9.49
CA ASP A 17 -14.37 3.28 8.48
C ASP A 17 -13.78 3.08 7.08
N ALA A 18 -14.25 2.05 6.37
CA ALA A 18 -13.69 1.68 5.07
C ALA A 18 -14.00 2.69 3.96
N ALA A 19 -15.20 3.29 3.97
CA ALA A 19 -15.63 4.23 2.94
C ALA A 19 -15.00 5.62 3.16
N ALA A 20 -14.99 6.10 4.40
CA ALA A 20 -14.34 7.35 4.80
C ALA A 20 -12.82 7.29 4.56
N LEU A 21 -12.16 6.17 4.90
CA LEU A 21 -10.74 5.97 4.62
C LEU A 21 -10.45 5.99 3.11
N GLN A 22 -11.32 5.40 2.29
CA GLN A 22 -11.14 5.42 0.84
C GLN A 22 -11.36 6.82 0.25
N ALA A 23 -12.37 7.56 0.72
CA ALA A 23 -12.57 8.96 0.35
C ALA A 23 -11.37 9.83 0.76
N PHE A 24 -10.78 9.61 1.94
CA PHE A 24 -9.60 10.33 2.42
C PHE A 24 -8.33 10.00 1.64
N ARG A 25 -8.14 8.72 1.26
CA ARG A 25 -7.05 8.26 0.38
C ARG A 25 -7.15 8.83 -1.03
N GLU A 26 -8.32 8.76 -1.64
CA GLU A 26 -8.56 9.34 -2.96
C GLU A 26 -8.40 10.85 -2.92
N TRP A 27 -8.94 11.52 -1.90
CA TRP A 27 -8.70 12.95 -1.68
C TRP A 27 -7.20 13.24 -1.70
N ILE A 28 -6.38 12.62 -0.83
CA ILE A 28 -4.91 12.81 -0.80
C ILE A 28 -4.27 12.59 -2.18
N ARG A 29 -4.65 11.52 -2.89
CA ARG A 29 -4.08 11.15 -4.20
C ARG A 29 -4.24 12.23 -5.28
N LEU A 30 -5.25 13.10 -5.17
CA LEU A 30 -5.53 14.16 -6.17
C LEU A 30 -4.50 15.31 -6.19
N ASP A 31 -3.63 15.45 -5.18
CA ASP A 31 -2.57 16.46 -5.16
C ASP A 31 -1.30 15.87 -4.54
N PRO A 32 -0.22 15.67 -5.33
CA PRO A 32 1.07 15.16 -4.89
C PRO A 32 1.76 15.97 -3.79
N SER A 33 1.33 17.21 -3.51
CA SER A 33 1.88 18.01 -2.40
C SER A 33 1.58 17.43 -1.02
N ARG A 34 0.51 16.62 -0.90
CA ARG A 34 0.06 16.05 0.38
C ARG A 34 0.85 14.79 0.75
N PRO A 35 1.34 14.67 2.00
CA PRO A 35 2.23 13.58 2.41
C PRO A 35 1.49 12.24 2.61
N ALA A 36 1.15 11.55 1.51
CA ALA A 36 0.49 10.24 1.51
C ALA A 36 1.23 9.15 2.32
N ASP A 37 2.54 9.29 2.50
CA ASP A 37 3.34 8.36 3.30
C ASP A 37 3.00 8.38 4.79
N CYS A 38 2.35 9.43 5.33
CA CYS A 38 1.91 9.40 6.74
C CYS A 38 0.82 8.33 6.98
N LEU A 39 -0.17 8.20 6.07
CA LEU A 39 -1.16 7.12 6.13
C LEU A 39 -0.48 5.76 5.99
N THR A 40 0.44 5.64 5.04
CA THR A 40 1.16 4.37 4.80
C THR A 40 1.96 3.95 6.03
N LEU A 41 2.61 4.90 6.72
CA LEU A 41 3.33 4.66 7.97
C LEU A 41 2.40 4.28 9.13
N TYR A 42 1.23 4.93 9.27
CA TYR A 42 0.24 4.57 10.30
C TYR A 42 -0.21 3.11 10.17
N PHE A 43 -0.66 2.70 8.97
CA PHE A 43 -1.08 1.31 8.75
C PHE A 43 0.09 0.33 8.83
N ALA A 44 1.30 0.72 8.43
CA ALA A 44 2.48 -0.11 8.60
C ALA A 44 2.79 -0.36 10.10
N ILE A 45 2.67 0.64 10.98
CA ILE A 45 2.88 0.46 12.43
C ILE A 45 1.78 -0.43 13.05
N LYS A 46 0.52 -0.29 12.62
CA LYS A 46 -0.57 -1.22 13.00
C LYS A 46 -0.28 -2.67 12.53
N GLY A 47 0.28 -2.81 11.33
CA GLY A 47 0.76 -4.09 10.80
C GLY A 47 1.88 -4.68 11.66
N TYR A 48 2.86 -3.87 12.07
CA TYR A 48 3.94 -4.30 12.98
C TYR A 48 3.39 -4.82 14.33
N GLN A 49 2.42 -4.13 14.94
CA GLN A 49 1.74 -4.60 16.16
C GLN A 49 1.01 -5.95 15.93
N THR A 50 0.48 -6.17 14.73
CA THR A 50 -0.18 -7.43 14.34
C THR A 50 0.81 -8.57 14.10
N PHE A 51 2.00 -8.28 13.58
CA PHE A 51 3.09 -9.26 13.43
C PHE A 51 3.65 -9.64 14.80
N LEU A 52 3.89 -8.65 15.66
CA LEU A 52 4.40 -8.84 17.02
C LEU A 52 3.46 -9.70 17.87
N SER A 53 2.15 -9.41 17.88
CA SER A 53 1.16 -10.19 18.65
C SER A 53 1.00 -11.64 18.17
N LYS A 54 1.43 -11.95 16.95
CA LYS A 54 1.47 -13.32 16.40
C LYS A 54 2.83 -14.01 16.59
N ASN A 55 3.80 -13.35 17.21
CA ASN A 55 5.20 -13.79 17.27
C ASN A 55 5.79 -14.09 15.88
N ASP A 56 5.44 -13.29 14.87
CA ASP A 56 5.88 -13.52 13.50
C ASP A 56 7.42 -13.33 13.38
N PRO A 57 8.18 -14.31 12.85
CA PRO A 57 9.64 -14.21 12.77
C PRO A 57 10.13 -13.05 11.89
N ASN A 58 9.28 -12.52 11.01
CA ASN A 58 9.60 -11.38 10.15
C ASN A 58 9.44 -10.02 10.85
N THR A 59 8.97 -9.98 12.11
CA THR A 59 8.71 -8.72 12.84
C THR A 59 9.93 -7.78 12.88
N SER A 60 11.14 -8.33 13.06
CA SER A 60 12.40 -7.55 13.00
C SER A 60 12.68 -6.99 11.60
N SER A 61 12.48 -7.81 10.56
CA SER A 61 12.67 -7.41 9.16
C SER A 61 11.66 -6.33 8.74
N MET A 62 10.43 -6.43 9.23
CA MET A 62 9.40 -5.42 9.09
C MET A 62 9.83 -4.11 9.75
N ALA A 63 10.30 -4.14 11.01
CA ALA A 63 10.77 -2.95 11.70
C ALA A 63 11.91 -2.22 10.95
N CYS A 64 12.91 -2.97 10.48
CA CYS A 64 14.00 -2.44 9.64
C CYS A 64 13.48 -1.85 8.32
N THR A 65 12.47 -2.45 7.72
CA THR A 65 11.84 -1.96 6.47
C THR A 65 11.06 -0.66 6.69
N LEU A 66 10.28 -0.57 7.77
CA LEU A 66 9.56 0.65 8.16
C LEU A 66 10.54 1.80 8.43
N HIS A 67 11.61 1.54 9.19
CA HIS A 67 12.67 2.52 9.42
C HIS A 67 13.27 3.00 8.10
N ARG A 68 13.79 2.09 7.28
CA ARG A 68 14.48 2.43 6.02
C ARG A 68 13.59 3.20 5.05
N LYS A 69 12.31 2.83 4.92
CA LYS A 69 11.39 3.41 3.94
C LYS A 69 10.82 4.77 4.38
N PHE A 70 10.46 4.93 5.66
CA PHE A 70 9.68 6.08 6.11
C PHE A 70 10.44 7.01 7.07
N ILE A 71 11.27 6.47 7.96
CA ILE A 71 11.79 7.21 9.14
C ILE A 71 13.26 7.62 8.99
N SER A 72 14.11 6.75 8.44
CA SER A 72 15.56 6.92 8.24
C SER A 72 15.94 8.33 7.77
N GLN A 73 16.92 8.98 8.40
CA GLN A 73 17.34 10.34 8.02
C GLN A 73 17.86 10.42 6.58
N ARG A 74 18.39 9.32 6.02
CA ARG A 74 18.97 9.27 4.66
C ARG A 74 17.97 8.86 3.57
N THR A 75 16.95 8.08 3.92
CA THR A 75 16.09 7.39 2.94
C THR A 75 14.59 7.43 3.27
N GLY A 76 14.22 7.92 4.45
CA GLY A 76 12.87 7.91 4.98
C GLY A 76 12.03 9.07 4.48
N THR A 77 10.93 8.75 3.78
CA THR A 77 10.10 9.73 3.06
C THR A 77 9.22 10.62 3.94
N CYS A 78 8.98 10.28 5.22
CA CYS A 78 8.12 11.06 6.12
C CYS A 78 8.81 12.33 6.65
N SER A 79 9.01 13.32 5.79
CA SER A 79 9.73 14.59 6.04
C SER A 79 9.29 15.33 7.31
N PHE A 80 8.02 15.20 7.71
CA PHE A 80 7.46 15.77 8.94
C PHE A 80 8.06 15.23 10.25
N LEU A 81 8.79 14.11 10.22
CA LEU A 81 9.43 13.52 11.41
C LEU A 81 10.69 14.30 11.83
N PRO A 82 10.76 14.83 13.07
CA PRO A 82 11.93 15.57 13.57
C PRO A 82 13.22 14.75 13.54
N ALA A 83 14.37 15.43 13.33
CA ALA A 83 15.68 14.78 13.27
C ALA A 83 16.03 14.00 14.57
N SER A 84 15.59 14.48 15.73
CA SER A 84 15.72 13.78 17.02
C SER A 84 15.01 12.42 17.00
N VAL A 85 13.74 12.40 16.62
CA VAL A 85 12.93 11.17 16.46
C VAL A 85 13.58 10.22 15.45
N ARG A 86 14.05 10.73 14.30
CA ARG A 86 14.73 9.90 13.29
C ARG A 86 16.03 9.29 13.79
N LYS A 87 16.81 10.02 14.60
CA LYS A 87 18.03 9.53 15.26
C LYS A 87 17.70 8.44 16.29
N GLU A 88 16.75 8.71 17.18
CA GLU A 88 16.32 7.75 18.20
C GLU A 88 15.79 6.45 17.59
N MET A 89 14.90 6.55 16.60
CA MET A 89 14.39 5.39 15.87
C MET A 89 15.48 4.61 15.15
N SER A 90 16.56 5.27 14.71
CA SER A 90 17.74 4.59 14.19
C SER A 90 18.43 3.79 15.27
N THR A 91 18.69 4.36 16.45
CA THR A 91 19.24 3.62 17.60
C THR A 91 18.37 2.41 17.96
N ARG A 92 17.07 2.62 18.19
CA ARG A 92 16.14 1.55 18.58
C ARG A 92 16.12 0.37 17.60
N VAL A 93 16.06 0.64 16.29
CA VAL A 93 15.95 -0.41 15.26
C VAL A 93 17.28 -1.13 15.02
N HIS A 94 18.44 -0.44 15.08
CA HIS A 94 19.75 -1.09 14.95
C HIS A 94 20.16 -1.89 16.21
N SER A 95 19.51 -1.64 17.36
CA SER A 95 19.70 -2.45 18.57
C SER A 95 18.98 -3.80 18.54
N LEU A 96 18.05 -4.03 17.60
CA LEU A 96 17.30 -5.29 17.49
C LEU A 96 18.20 -6.45 17.07
N ASN A 97 18.16 -7.55 17.82
CA ASN A 97 18.93 -8.76 17.56
C ASN A 97 18.29 -9.96 18.30
N SER A 98 18.96 -11.12 18.36
CA SER A 98 18.42 -12.31 19.04
C SER A 98 18.23 -12.17 20.56
N GLN A 99 18.98 -11.28 21.21
CA GLN A 99 18.85 -10.95 22.64
C GLN A 99 17.89 -9.78 22.88
N ASN A 100 17.75 -8.88 21.90
CA ASN A 100 16.85 -7.72 21.92
C ASN A 100 15.77 -7.89 20.84
N PRO A 101 14.73 -8.71 21.06
CA PRO A 101 13.65 -8.89 20.10
C PRO A 101 12.82 -7.60 19.91
N PRO A 102 12.01 -7.51 18.84
CA PRO A 102 11.05 -6.41 18.68
C PRO A 102 10.04 -6.36 19.84
N TYR A 103 9.62 -5.14 20.20
CA TYR A 103 8.73 -4.87 21.34
C TYR A 103 7.64 -3.84 20.97
N PRO A 104 6.50 -3.75 21.69
CA PRO A 104 5.34 -2.98 21.25
C PRO A 104 5.64 -1.48 21.08
N GLU A 105 6.41 -0.91 21.99
CA GLU A 105 6.74 0.52 22.13
C GLU A 105 7.84 0.97 21.16
N LEU A 106 8.30 0.10 20.25
CA LEU A 106 9.42 0.36 19.34
C LEU A 106 9.25 1.65 18.53
N PHE A 107 8.01 1.94 18.11
CA PHE A 107 7.66 3.09 17.27
C PHE A 107 7.07 4.29 18.04
N ASP A 108 7.04 4.26 19.37
CA ASP A 108 6.44 5.34 20.19
C ASP A 108 6.97 6.76 19.88
N PRO A 109 8.29 6.98 19.64
CA PRO A 109 8.80 8.32 19.28
C PRO A 109 8.20 8.91 18.00
N VAL A 110 7.67 8.06 17.11
CA VAL A 110 7.04 8.46 15.84
C VAL A 110 5.62 8.97 16.06
N GLN A 111 4.92 8.45 17.08
CA GLN A 111 3.47 8.65 17.26
C GLN A 111 3.05 10.13 17.37
N PRO A 112 3.72 11.02 18.14
CA PRO A 112 3.26 12.40 18.30
C PRO A 112 3.34 13.20 16.98
N ALA A 113 4.42 13.02 16.22
CA ALA A 113 4.61 13.70 14.94
C ALA A 113 3.68 13.12 13.84
N LEU A 114 3.46 11.81 13.86
CA LEU A 114 2.53 11.13 12.95
C LEU A 114 1.08 11.56 13.20
N ARG A 115 0.62 11.56 14.46
CA ARG A 115 -0.72 12.03 14.84
C ARG A 115 -0.95 13.47 14.38
N LYS A 116 -0.04 14.39 14.74
CA LYS A 116 -0.10 15.79 14.31
C LYS A 116 -0.21 15.96 12.79
N GLN A 117 0.49 15.13 12.00
CA GLN A 117 0.41 15.19 10.54
C GLN A 117 -0.92 14.64 9.99
N LEU A 118 -1.47 13.60 10.61
CA LEU A 118 -2.78 13.04 10.27
C LEU A 118 -3.91 14.03 10.61
N ASP A 119 -3.87 14.64 11.80
CA ASP A 119 -4.84 15.66 12.25
C ASP A 119 -4.82 16.87 11.31
N ALA A 120 -3.64 17.32 10.87
CA ALA A 120 -3.51 18.43 9.92
C ALA A 120 -4.08 18.11 8.52
N LEU A 121 -3.93 16.87 8.04
CA LEU A 121 -4.54 16.42 6.78
C LEU A 121 -6.05 16.21 6.93
N HIS A 122 -6.50 15.71 8.07
CA HIS A 122 -7.90 15.52 8.40
C HIS A 122 -8.64 16.86 8.43
N ALA A 123 -8.09 17.88 9.10
CA ALA A 123 -8.63 19.24 9.10
C ALA A 123 -8.79 19.83 7.69
N GLN A 124 -7.83 19.57 6.80
CA GLN A 124 -7.94 19.97 5.39
C GLN A 124 -9.00 19.14 4.64
N PHE A 125 -9.06 17.83 4.86
CA PHE A 125 -10.04 16.95 4.24
C PHE A 125 -11.48 17.34 4.59
N VAL A 126 -11.79 17.56 5.88
CA VAL A 126 -13.15 17.94 6.31
C VAL A 126 -13.60 19.30 5.78
N SER A 127 -12.64 20.19 5.46
CA SER A 127 -12.91 21.47 4.78
C SER A 127 -13.06 21.37 3.25
N SER A 128 -12.82 20.19 2.67
CA SER A 128 -12.76 20.01 1.21
C SER A 128 -14.09 19.59 0.58
N HIS A 129 -14.24 19.88 -0.71
CA HIS A 129 -15.41 19.44 -1.48
C HIS A 129 -15.56 17.91 -1.49
N SER A 130 -14.46 17.15 -1.55
CA SER A 130 -14.48 15.68 -1.54
C SER A 130 -15.10 15.10 -0.26
N PHE A 131 -14.98 15.78 0.89
CA PHE A 131 -15.65 15.37 2.12
C PHE A 131 -17.15 15.68 2.06
N LEU A 132 -17.55 16.86 1.54
CA LEU A 132 -18.96 17.19 1.34
C LEU A 132 -19.66 16.21 0.38
N GLU A 133 -19.02 15.86 -0.74
CA GLU A 133 -19.50 14.84 -1.67
C GLU A 133 -19.59 13.45 -1.01
N PHE A 134 -18.63 13.10 -0.13
CA PHE A 134 -18.65 11.84 0.60
C PHE A 134 -19.86 11.79 1.55
N ILE A 135 -20.05 12.82 2.38
CA ILE A 135 -21.20 12.90 3.31
C ILE A 135 -22.54 12.92 2.55
N ALA A 136 -22.62 13.61 1.41
CA ALA A 136 -23.83 13.62 0.58
C ALA A 136 -24.18 12.23 0.03
N ARG A 137 -23.17 11.46 -0.43
CA ARG A 137 -23.35 10.08 -0.89
C ARG A 137 -23.76 9.15 0.24
N SER A 138 -23.02 9.13 1.36
CA SER A 138 -23.32 8.31 2.53
C SER A 138 -24.65 8.66 3.22
N GLY A 139 -25.19 9.86 2.99
CA GLY A 139 -26.54 10.23 3.41
C GLY A 139 -27.67 9.78 2.47
N SER A 140 -27.35 9.38 1.24
CA SER A 140 -28.33 9.11 0.17
C SER A 140 -28.64 7.62 -0.02
N GLU A 141 -27.86 6.70 0.54
CA GLU A 141 -28.00 5.24 0.34
C GLU A 141 -29.27 4.64 0.98
N GLY A 142 -30.09 5.45 1.68
CA GLY A 142 -31.34 5.04 2.31
C GLY A 142 -32.63 5.36 1.54
N SER A 143 -32.56 5.87 0.30
CA SER A 143 -33.75 6.35 -0.44
C SER A 143 -33.86 5.84 -1.87
N SER A 144 -33.82 4.52 -2.06
CA SER A 144 -34.49 3.92 -3.23
C SER A 144 -36.00 4.02 -3.03
N SER A 145 -36.63 4.88 -3.81
CA SER A 145 -38.07 5.07 -3.86
C SER A 145 -38.83 3.78 -4.11
N ALA A 146 -39.99 3.65 -3.48
CA ALA A 146 -40.95 2.59 -3.77
C ALA A 146 -41.23 2.46 -5.27
N THR A 147 -41.30 1.23 -5.75
CA THR A 147 -41.91 0.88 -7.03
C THR A 147 -43.40 1.20 -6.97
N PRO A 148 -43.96 2.03 -7.88
CA PRO A 148 -45.36 1.92 -8.21
C PRO A 148 -45.57 0.56 -8.89
N GLU A 149 -46.61 -0.17 -8.48
CA GLU A 149 -47.01 -1.37 -9.22
C GLU A 149 -47.69 -0.94 -10.51
N ASP A 150 -47.29 -1.56 -11.63
CA ASP A 150 -48.12 -1.63 -12.83
C ASP A 150 -47.88 -3.00 -13.47
N ASP A 151 -48.82 -3.90 -13.20
CA ASP A 151 -48.97 -5.18 -13.88
C ASP A 151 -49.34 -4.93 -15.36
N PHE A 152 -48.91 -5.81 -16.27
CA PHE A 152 -49.62 -6.27 -17.48
C PHE A 152 -48.72 -6.58 -18.69
N ASN A 153 -48.96 -7.80 -19.22
CA ASN A 153 -48.79 -8.24 -20.61
C ASN A 153 -47.39 -8.53 -21.18
N MET A 154 -46.97 -9.78 -20.93
CA MET A 154 -46.90 -10.85 -21.95
C MET A 154 -46.17 -10.64 -23.30
N LEU A 155 -45.16 -11.51 -23.46
CA LEU A 155 -44.67 -12.20 -24.66
C LEU A 155 -43.48 -11.62 -25.47
N PRO A 156 -42.66 -12.49 -26.09
CA PRO A 156 -41.29 -12.17 -26.49
C PRO A 156 -41.10 -12.11 -28.02
N THR A 157 -40.00 -11.49 -28.46
CA THR A 157 -39.50 -11.70 -29.83
C THR A 157 -37.98 -11.86 -29.84
N SER A 158 -37.54 -13.09 -30.17
CA SER A 158 -36.15 -13.44 -30.44
C SER A 158 -35.75 -13.00 -31.85
N PHE A 159 -34.59 -12.35 -32.01
CA PHE A 159 -33.81 -12.42 -33.25
C PHE A 159 -32.30 -12.28 -33.00
N ALA A 160 -31.57 -13.30 -33.44
CA ALA A 160 -30.14 -13.34 -33.71
C ALA A 160 -29.94 -14.29 -34.90
N PRO A 161 -28.73 -14.47 -35.47
CA PRO A 161 -27.55 -13.59 -35.54
C PRO A 161 -27.19 -13.26 -37.01
N THR A 162 -26.10 -12.54 -37.27
CA THR A 162 -25.45 -12.55 -38.60
C THR A 162 -23.95 -12.72 -38.47
N SER A 163 -23.39 -13.65 -39.26
CA SER A 163 -21.99 -14.05 -39.29
C SER A 163 -21.31 -13.61 -40.58
N THR A 164 -20.04 -13.18 -40.54
CA THR A 164 -19.18 -13.08 -41.74
C THR A 164 -17.67 -13.30 -41.46
N MET A 165 -17.18 -14.45 -41.89
CA MET A 165 -15.96 -14.67 -42.71
C MET A 165 -14.57 -14.14 -42.25
N ILE A 166 -13.77 -15.07 -41.72
CA ILE A 166 -12.43 -15.51 -42.21
C ILE A 166 -11.57 -14.52 -43.03
N ARG A 167 -10.33 -14.26 -42.58
CA ARG A 167 -9.14 -14.32 -43.48
C ARG A 167 -7.83 -14.71 -42.78
N ASP A 168 -7.20 -15.76 -43.29
CA ASP A 168 -5.88 -16.26 -42.89
C ASP A 168 -4.75 -15.59 -43.70
N SER A 169 -3.51 -15.50 -43.18
CA SER A 169 -2.32 -15.06 -43.91
C SER A 169 -0.98 -15.52 -43.29
N SER A 170 -0.72 -16.83 -43.40
CA SER A 170 0.46 -17.38 -44.14
C SER A 170 1.86 -16.74 -44.00
N LYS A 171 2.82 -17.59 -43.57
CA LYS A 171 4.26 -17.65 -43.99
C LYS A 171 5.13 -16.39 -43.74
N LYS A 172 6.26 -16.49 -43.03
CA LYS A 172 7.61 -16.84 -43.54
C LYS A 172 8.63 -17.00 -42.35
N ASN A 173 9.91 -17.38 -42.53
CA ASN A 173 10.49 -18.67 -42.95
C ASN A 173 12.04 -18.63 -42.75
N LYS A 174 12.66 -19.71 -42.23
CA LYS A 174 14.13 -19.94 -42.04
C LYS A 174 14.83 -19.09 -40.94
N GLY A 175 15.89 -19.58 -40.27
CA GLY A 175 16.50 -20.92 -40.38
C GLY A 175 17.74 -21.09 -39.47
N PHE A 176 18.15 -22.36 -39.30
CA PHE A 176 19.29 -22.80 -38.49
C PHE A 176 20.63 -22.16 -38.87
N LYS A 177 21.51 -22.02 -37.87
CA LYS A 177 22.93 -22.44 -38.00
C LYS A 177 23.60 -22.63 -36.64
N THR A 178 23.68 -23.90 -36.22
CA THR A 178 24.67 -24.38 -35.25
C THR A 178 26.07 -24.10 -35.80
N ARG A 179 26.96 -23.51 -35.00
CA ARG A 179 28.40 -23.50 -35.30
C ARG A 179 29.18 -23.82 -34.03
N ALA A 180 29.97 -24.88 -34.09
CA ALA A 180 30.81 -25.37 -32.99
C ALA A 180 32.28 -24.98 -33.22
N TYR A 181 33.08 -25.05 -32.15
CA TYR A 181 34.54 -24.84 -32.08
C TYR A 181 35.01 -23.40 -32.44
N SER A 182 35.93 -22.77 -31.71
CA SER A 182 37.19 -23.30 -31.18
C SER A 182 37.47 -22.84 -29.74
N CYS A 183 38.09 -23.73 -28.95
CA CYS A 183 38.73 -23.36 -27.68
C CYS A 183 40.24 -23.26 -27.91
N ASP A 184 40.73 -22.06 -28.22
CA ASP A 184 42.16 -21.78 -28.16
C ASP A 184 42.52 -21.21 -26.78
N ALA A 185 43.35 -21.95 -26.07
CA ALA A 185 43.97 -21.46 -24.86
C ALA A 185 45.07 -20.45 -25.23
N SER A 186 45.07 -19.27 -24.62
CA SER A 186 46.20 -18.36 -24.66
C SER A 186 46.44 -17.79 -23.27
N THR A 187 47.62 -18.10 -22.75
CA THR A 187 48.17 -17.56 -21.51
C THR A 187 48.59 -16.11 -21.72
N SER A 188 48.30 -15.21 -20.79
CA SER A 188 49.28 -14.23 -20.32
C SER A 188 48.84 -13.63 -18.99
N ARG A 189 49.83 -13.23 -18.20
CA ARG A 189 49.71 -12.45 -16.95
C ARG A 189 49.06 -11.09 -17.23
N ASP A 190 48.36 -10.54 -16.23
CA ASP A 190 48.85 -9.29 -15.63
C ASP A 190 48.36 -9.05 -14.19
N ASN A 191 48.90 -7.99 -13.59
CA ASN A 191 49.06 -7.76 -12.16
C ASN A 191 47.90 -7.05 -11.42
N ASP A 192 47.84 -7.35 -10.11
CA ASP A 192 47.50 -6.46 -8.98
C ASP A 192 46.05 -5.93 -8.74
N ASP A 193 45.89 -5.40 -7.52
CA ASP A 193 44.75 -4.71 -6.90
C ASP A 193 43.49 -5.54 -6.57
N SER A 194 43.54 -6.23 -5.42
CA SER A 194 42.38 -6.89 -4.80
C SER A 194 41.47 -5.88 -4.08
N ALA A 195 40.89 -4.96 -4.84
CA ALA A 195 39.75 -4.17 -4.41
C ALA A 195 38.57 -5.12 -4.09
N ARG A 196 38.14 -5.16 -2.82
CA ARG A 196 37.00 -5.99 -2.37
C ARG A 196 35.68 -5.49 -2.94
N GLY A 197 35.37 -5.87 -4.17
CA GLY A 197 34.07 -5.70 -4.80
C GLY A 197 33.00 -6.50 -4.06
N ILE A 198 32.12 -5.80 -3.34
CA ILE A 198 30.99 -6.43 -2.65
C ILE A 198 29.95 -6.86 -3.69
N ILE A 199 29.84 -8.17 -3.91
CA ILE A 199 28.73 -8.75 -4.68
C ILE A 199 27.46 -8.62 -3.83
N ILE A 200 26.68 -7.56 -4.07
CA ILE A 200 25.33 -7.43 -3.52
C ILE A 200 24.39 -8.21 -4.43
N ASP A 201 24.05 -9.42 -3.99
CA ASP A 201 23.20 -10.35 -4.71
C ASP A 201 21.71 -9.90 -4.78
N ARG A 202 20.95 -10.61 -5.61
CA ARG A 202 19.92 -10.07 -6.51
C ARG A 202 18.48 -10.33 -6.05
N GLU A 203 18.09 -9.85 -4.87
CA GLU A 203 16.72 -10.08 -4.34
C GLU A 203 15.87 -8.81 -4.16
N ARG A 204 15.56 -8.09 -5.26
CA ARG A 204 14.76 -6.84 -5.22
C ARG A 204 13.33 -6.92 -5.79
N HIS A 205 12.78 -8.10 -6.08
CA HIS A 205 11.56 -8.19 -6.91
C HIS A 205 10.33 -8.94 -6.35
N LEU A 206 10.35 -9.47 -5.11
CA LEU A 206 9.21 -10.24 -4.57
C LEU A 206 8.19 -9.43 -3.73
N PHE A 207 8.56 -8.29 -3.13
CA PHE A 207 7.72 -7.63 -2.12
C PHE A 207 6.66 -6.64 -2.65
N LYS A 208 6.46 -6.51 -3.96
CA LYS A 208 5.53 -5.50 -4.52
C LYS A 208 4.05 -5.90 -4.45
N VAL A 209 3.72 -7.17 -4.19
CA VAL A 209 2.35 -7.72 -4.32
C VAL A 209 1.64 -7.93 -2.98
N SER A 210 2.35 -8.24 -1.89
CA SER A 210 1.72 -8.68 -0.63
C SER A 210 1.18 -7.57 0.27
N MET A 211 1.73 -6.35 0.21
CA MET A 211 1.34 -5.24 1.10
C MET A 211 0.01 -4.55 0.74
N LEU A 212 -0.57 -4.81 -0.44
CA LEU A 212 -1.83 -4.19 -0.87
C LEU A 212 -3.08 -5.05 -0.62
N THR A 213 -2.94 -6.36 -0.36
CA THR A 213 -4.06 -7.33 -0.42
C THR A 213 -4.53 -7.85 0.93
N HIS A 214 -3.88 -7.50 2.05
CA HIS A 214 -4.17 -8.07 3.38
C HIS A 214 -4.65 -7.08 4.45
N PHE A 215 -5.24 -5.94 4.05
CA PHE A 215 -6.04 -5.10 4.95
C PHE A 215 -7.54 -5.34 4.74
N VAL A 216 -7.99 -6.58 4.99
CA VAL A 216 -9.41 -6.87 5.25
C VAL A 216 -9.67 -6.58 6.73
N VAL A 217 -10.57 -5.65 7.02
CA VAL A 217 -11.04 -5.35 8.38
C VAL A 217 -11.97 -6.50 8.84
N PRO A 218 -11.66 -7.24 9.91
CA PRO A 218 -12.57 -8.26 10.43
C PRO A 218 -13.60 -7.59 11.36
N GLY A 219 -14.81 -7.33 10.85
CA GLY A 219 -15.70 -6.35 11.48
C GLY A 219 -17.21 -6.49 11.30
N SER A 220 -17.77 -7.70 11.15
CA SER A 220 -19.23 -7.90 11.26
C SER A 220 -19.58 -9.30 11.76
N LYS A 221 -19.84 -9.41 13.07
CA LYS A 221 -20.58 -10.55 13.62
C LYS A 221 -22.05 -10.35 13.28
N LEU A 222 -22.61 -11.21 12.44
CA LEU A 222 -24.06 -11.31 12.30
C LEU A 222 -24.62 -11.91 13.59
N LEU A 223 -25.67 -11.27 14.13
CA LEU A 223 -26.65 -12.00 14.94
C LEU A 223 -27.59 -12.74 13.98
N GLY A 224 -27.91 -13.98 14.33
CA GLY A 224 -28.80 -14.90 13.62
C GLY A 224 -28.77 -16.24 14.32
#